data_AF-U6GD25-F1
#
_entry.id   AF-U6GD25-F1
#
_cell.length_a   1.000
_cell.length_b   1.000
_cell.length_c   1.000
_cell.angle_alpha   90.00
_cell.angle_beta   90.00
_cell.angle_gamma   90.00
#
_symmetry.space_group_name_H-M   'P 1'
#
loop_
_entity.id
_entity.type
_entity.pdbx_description
1 polymer ?
#
loop_
_entity_poly.entity_id
_entity_poly.type
_entity_poly.pdbx_seq_one_letter_code
_entity_poly.pdbx_strand_id
1 'polypeptide(L)'
;MEDIFFHMLFVVPLTRWITSVGATIALVALFAIGVLQSSRQPNHFETIGVPPNSPPRVVSSAYRKLSLMYHPDKNPSMEAKEMFAKIREPPHVISEP
;
A
#
# COMPACT_ATOMS: atom_id res chain seq x y z
N MET A 1 -0.81 35.33 44.75
CA MET A 1 0.39 34.49 44.57
C MET A 1 0.05 33.00 44.66
N GLU A 2 -0.97 32.60 45.42
CA GLU A 2 -1.34 31.19 45.61
C GLU A 2 -1.94 30.53 44.35
N ASP A 3 -2.67 31.28 43.50
CA ASP A 3 -3.26 30.75 42.26
C ASP A 3 -2.22 30.32 41.20
N ILE A 4 -1.08 31.00 41.13
CA ILE A 4 -0.01 30.69 40.18
C ILE A 4 0.72 29.40 40.61
N PHE A 5 0.91 29.22 41.92
CA PHE A 5 1.50 28.00 42.47
C PHE A 5 0.63 26.78 42.20
N PHE A 6 -0.69 26.89 42.41
CA PHE A 6 -1.62 25.80 42.10
C PHE A 6 -1.61 25.45 40.60
N HIS A 7 -1.60 26.46 39.73
CA HIS A 7 -1.59 26.24 38.28
C HIS A 7 -0.28 25.57 37.80
N MET A 8 0.89 25.97 38.33
CA MET A 8 2.17 25.34 37.99
C MET A 8 2.31 23.93 38.56
N LEU A 9 1.77 23.63 39.74
CA LEU A 9 1.94 22.34 40.38
C LEU A 9 0.94 21.29 39.87
N PHE A 10 -0.28 21.71 39.50
CA PHE A 10 -1.35 20.77 39.13
C PHE A 10 -1.77 20.87 37.67
N VAL A 11 -1.96 22.07 37.12
CA VAL A 11 -2.53 22.23 35.78
C VAL A 11 -1.49 21.95 34.68
N VAL A 12 -0.27 22.46 34.82
CA VAL A 12 0.79 22.27 33.81
C VAL A 12 1.27 20.81 33.69
N PRO A 13 1.50 20.06 34.78
CA PRO A 13 1.89 18.64 34.68
C PRO A 13 0.76 17.77 34.14
N LEU A 14 -0.49 18.06 34.53
CA LEU A 14 -1.66 17.30 34.07
C LEU A 14 -1.94 17.52 32.58
N THR A 15 -1.84 18.75 32.10
CA THR A 15 -2.00 19.07 30.67
C THR A 15 -0.85 18.52 29.82
N ARG A 16 0.40 18.55 30.30
CA ARG A 16 1.54 17.88 29.63
C ARG A 16 1.39 16.36 29.60
N TRP A 17 0.87 15.75 30.66
CA TRP A 17 0.67 14.30 30.69
C TRP A 17 -0.42 13.86 29.70
N ILE A 18 -1.55 14.59 29.65
CA ILE A 18 -2.65 14.33 28.72
C ILE A 18 -2.22 14.53 27.26
N THR A 19 -1.49 15.61 26.96
CA THR A 19 -0.99 15.87 25.60
C THR A 19 0.10 14.87 25.18
N SER A 20 0.94 14.42 26.11
CA SER A 20 1.94 13.36 25.86
C SER A 20 1.28 12.02 25.55
N VAL A 21 0.28 11.61 26.33
CA VAL A 21 -0.46 10.35 26.08
C VAL A 21 -1.25 10.42 24.77
N GLY A 22 -1.87 11.56 24.46
CA GLY A 22 -2.52 11.77 23.17
C GLY A 22 -1.53 11.68 22.00
N ALA A 23 -0.35 12.27 22.15
CA ALA A 23 0.70 12.24 21.14
C ALA A 23 1.26 10.81 20.93
N THR A 24 1.45 10.04 21.99
CA THR A 24 1.92 8.64 21.87
C THR A 24 0.87 7.74 21.22
N ILE A 25 -0.41 7.90 21.55
CA ILE A 25 -1.51 7.17 20.90
C ILE A 25 -1.57 7.52 19.41
N ALA A 26 -1.46 8.80 19.06
CA ALA A 26 -1.45 9.23 17.66
C ALA A 26 -0.25 8.65 16.89
N LEU A 27 0.93 8.61 17.50
CA LEU A 27 2.14 8.04 16.88
C LEU A 27 2.02 6.53 16.68
N VAL A 28 1.49 5.80 17.67
CA VAL A 28 1.22 4.36 17.56
C VAL A 28 0.14 4.08 16.51
N ALA A 29 -0.92 4.89 16.44
CA ALA A 29 -1.96 4.76 15.42
C ALA A 29 -1.41 5.01 14.01
N LEU A 30 -0.58 6.05 13.82
CA LEU A 30 0.08 6.30 12.53
C LEU A 30 1.03 5.17 12.14
N PHE A 31 1.78 4.63 13.10
CA PHE A 31 2.64 3.47 12.88
C PHE A 31 1.83 2.22 12.50
N ALA A 32 0.73 1.94 13.21
CA ALA A 32 -0.15 0.82 12.92
C ALA A 32 -0.83 0.96 11.53
N ILE A 33 -1.25 2.16 11.15
CA ILE A 33 -1.79 2.43 9.82
C ILE A 33 -0.73 2.18 8.74
N GLY A 34 0.52 2.62 8.96
CA GLY A 34 1.63 2.34 8.05
C GLY A 34 1.90 0.83 7.89
N VAL A 35 1.86 0.07 8.99
CA VAL A 35 2.00 -1.39 8.96
C VAL A 35 0.85 -2.05 8.20
N LEU A 36 -0.40 -1.60 8.42
CA LEU A 36 -1.57 -2.14 7.72
C LEU A 36 -1.52 -1.88 6.21
N GLN A 37 -1.09 -0.68 5.79
CA GLN A 37 -1.00 -0.32 4.37
C GLN A 37 0.07 -1.11 3.61
N SER A 38 1.13 -1.59 4.28
CA SER A 38 2.23 -2.35 3.67
C SER A 38 1.80 -3.72 3.10
N SER A 39 0.62 -4.23 3.47
CA SER A 39 0.17 -5.59 3.09
C SER A 39 -0.61 -5.67 1.76
N ARG A 40 -0.84 -4.56 1.03
CA ARG A 40 -1.41 -4.64 -0.32
C ARG A 40 -0.33 -5.03 -1.33
N GLN A 41 -0.13 -6.34 -1.48
CA GLN A 41 0.53 -6.91 -2.66
C GLN A 41 -0.22 -6.43 -3.91
N PRO A 42 0.47 -5.91 -4.95
CA PRO A 42 -0.18 -5.56 -6.20
C PRO A 42 -0.78 -6.84 -6.81
N ASN A 43 -2.10 -6.89 -6.90
CA ASN A 43 -2.78 -8.02 -7.52
C ASN A 43 -2.35 -8.08 -8.99
N HIS A 44 -1.73 -9.18 -9.41
CA HIS A 44 -1.31 -9.38 -10.81
C HIS A 44 -2.46 -9.12 -11.81
N PHE A 45 -3.69 -9.43 -11.40
CA PHE A 45 -4.93 -9.12 -12.11
C PHE A 45 -5.14 -7.61 -12.38
N GLU A 46 -4.78 -6.74 -11.43
CA GLU A 46 -4.80 -5.28 -11.64
C GLU A 46 -3.73 -4.85 -12.64
N THR A 47 -2.58 -5.52 -12.67
CA THR A 47 -1.48 -5.22 -13.61
C THR A 47 -1.88 -5.50 -15.06
N ILE A 48 -2.64 -6.56 -15.30
CA ILE A 48 -3.19 -6.89 -16.63
C ILE A 48 -4.53 -6.21 -16.91
N GLY A 49 -5.10 -5.47 -15.94
CA GLY A 49 -6.37 -4.76 -16.07
C GLY A 49 -7.60 -5.67 -16.15
N VAL A 50 -7.53 -6.87 -15.56
CA VAL A 50 -8.58 -7.89 -15.62
C VAL A 50 -9.09 -8.19 -14.21
N PRO A 51 -10.41 -8.34 -13.98
CA PRO A 51 -10.92 -8.75 -12.68
C PRO A 51 -10.35 -10.12 -12.23
N PRO A 52 -10.10 -10.35 -10.93
CA PRO A 52 -9.57 -11.61 -10.41
C PRO A 52 -10.49 -12.81 -10.66
N ASN A 53 -11.79 -12.58 -10.89
CA ASN A 53 -12.78 -13.62 -11.18
C ASN A 53 -13.02 -13.83 -12.69
N SER A 54 -12.11 -13.36 -13.55
CA SER A 54 -12.32 -13.43 -15.00
C SER A 54 -12.00 -14.81 -15.57
N PRO A 55 -12.75 -15.27 -16.59
CA PRO A 55 -12.47 -16.55 -17.23
C PRO A 55 -11.10 -16.54 -17.93
N PRO A 56 -10.41 -17.70 -18.00
CA PRO A 56 -9.03 -17.81 -18.50
C PRO A 56 -8.85 -17.29 -19.94
N ARG A 57 -9.92 -17.31 -20.75
CA ARG A 57 -9.95 -16.75 -22.10
C ARG A 57 -9.71 -15.22 -22.10
N VAL A 58 -10.28 -14.51 -21.13
CA VAL A 58 -10.15 -13.05 -20.99
C VAL A 58 -8.75 -12.68 -20.51
N VAL A 59 -8.21 -13.44 -19.55
CA VAL A 59 -6.83 -13.28 -19.06
C VAL A 59 -5.82 -13.46 -20.20
N SER A 60 -5.96 -14.53 -21.00
CA SER A 60 -5.07 -14.79 -22.14
C SER A 60 -5.17 -13.70 -23.22
N SER A 61 -6.38 -13.20 -23.50
CA SER A 61 -6.58 -12.12 -24.46
C SER A 61 -5.96 -10.79 -24.00
N ALA A 62 -6.11 -10.45 -22.72
CA ALA A 62 -5.52 -9.24 -22.13
C ALA A 62 -3.99 -9.31 -22.12
N TYR A 63 -3.43 -10.46 -21.71
CA TYR A 63 -1.99 -10.72 -21.76
C TYR A 63 -1.43 -10.50 -23.17
N ARG A 64 -2.04 -11.13 -24.19
CA ARG A 64 -1.60 -10.99 -25.59
C ARG A 64 -1.62 -9.53 -26.06
N LYS A 65 -2.64 -8.76 -25.67
CA LYS A 65 -2.76 -7.34 -26.03
C LYS A 65 -1.65 -6.52 -25.41
N LEU A 66 -1.37 -6.72 -24.11
CA LEU A 66 -0.33 -6.00 -23.38
C LEU A 66 1.09 -6.38 -23.83
N SER A 67 1.34 -7.66 -24.09
CA SER A 67 2.64 -8.12 -24.60
C SER A 67 2.98 -7.52 -25.98
N LEU A 68 1.98 -7.26 -26.83
CA LEU A 68 2.20 -6.60 -28.11
C LEU A 68 2.45 -5.09 -27.96
N MET A 69 1.85 -4.45 -26.96
CA MET A 69 2.03 -3.02 -26.66
C MET A 69 3.40 -2.73 -26.04
N TYR A 70 3.85 -3.59 -25.12
CA TYR A 70 5.12 -3.44 -24.39
C TYR A 70 6.22 -4.37 -24.91
N HIS A 71 6.12 -4.83 -26.16
CA HIS A 71 7.10 -5.74 -26.73
C HIS A 71 8.48 -5.06 -26.78
N PRO A 72 9.56 -5.68 -26.24
CA PRO A 72 10.88 -5.04 -26.14
C PRO A 72 11.50 -4.69 -27.50
N ASP A 73 11.08 -5.40 -28.56
CA ASP A 73 11.50 -5.12 -29.95
C ASP A 73 10.88 -3.83 -30.51
N LYS A 74 9.65 -3.50 -30.11
CA LYS A 74 8.93 -2.31 -30.61
C LYS A 74 9.08 -1.12 -29.68
N ASN A 75 9.38 -1.35 -28.41
CA ASN A 75 9.44 -0.31 -27.40
C ASN A 75 10.67 -0.56 -26.49
N PRO A 76 11.84 -0.01 -26.82
CA PRO A 76 13.09 -0.23 -26.09
C PRO A 76 13.19 0.58 -24.79
N SER A 77 12.08 1.17 -24.31
CA SER A 77 12.08 1.95 -23.07
C SER A 77 12.25 1.06 -21.84
N MET A 78 12.89 1.60 -20.81
CA MET A 78 13.07 0.91 -19.53
C MET A 78 11.71 0.58 -18.88
N GLU A 79 10.73 1.46 -19.06
CA GLU A 79 9.36 1.31 -18.57
C GLU A 79 8.63 0.15 -19.26
N ALA A 80 8.80 -0.03 -20.59
CA ALA A 80 8.21 -1.16 -21.30
C ALA A 80 8.81 -2.50 -20.83
N LYS A 81 10.11 -2.53 -20.53
CA LYS A 81 10.79 -3.71 -20.00
C LYS A 81 10.30 -4.07 -18.59
N GLU A 82 10.10 -3.09 -17.72
CA GLU A 82 9.53 -3.29 -16.38
C GLU A 82 8.09 -3.77 -16.43
N MET A 83 7.26 -3.16 -17.28
CA MET A 83 5.87 -3.57 -17.48
C MET A 83 5.79 -4.98 -18.05
N PHE A 84 6.62 -5.32 -19.04
CA PHE A 84 6.67 -6.66 -19.61
C PHE A 84 7.11 -7.72 -18.58
N ALA A 85 8.06 -7.37 -17.69
CA ALA A 85 8.45 -8.25 -16.58
C ALA A 85 7.30 -8.49 -15.60
N LYS A 86 6.57 -7.44 -15.20
CA LYS A 86 5.39 -7.54 -14.33
C LYS A 86 4.24 -8.34 -14.96
N ILE A 87 4.05 -8.22 -16.28
CA ILE A 87 3.04 -8.99 -17.03
C ILE A 87 3.43 -10.47 -17.13
N ARG A 88 4.73 -10.80 -17.22
CA ARG A 88 5.24 -12.17 -17.36
C ARG A 88 5.30 -12.94 -16.04
N GLU A 89 5.35 -12.25 -14.91
CA GLU A 89 5.28 -12.92 -13.60
C GLU A 89 3.97 -13.72 -13.51
N PRO A 90 4.03 -15.03 -13.22
CA PRO A 90 2.82 -15.81 -13.08
C PRO A 90 1.97 -15.26 -11.92
N PRO A 91 0.62 -15.28 -12.02
CA PRO A 91 -0.23 -14.92 -10.91
C PRO A 91 0.11 -15.82 -9.71
N HIS A 92 0.60 -15.22 -8.62
CA HIS A 92 1.05 -15.93 -7.43
C HIS A 92 -0.10 -16.54 -6.60
N VAL A 93 -1.29 -16.69 -7.18
CA VAL A 93 -2.48 -17.15 -6.46
C VAL A 93 -3.14 -18.27 -7.24
N ILE A 94 -2.63 -19.47 -7.05
CA ILE A 94 -3.45 -20.69 -7.05
C ILE A 94 -3.14 -21.39 -5.74
N SER A 95 -3.48 -20.72 -4.64
CA SER A 95 -3.55 -21.37 -3.34
C SER A 95 -4.94 -21.97 -3.21
N GLU A 96 -4.98 -23.29 -3.35
CA GLU A 96 -5.97 -24.26 -2.85
C GLU A 96 -6.91 -24.93 -3.91
N PRO A 97 -7.01 -26.28 -3.85
CA PRO A 97 -7.86 -27.12 -4.71
C PRO A 97 -9.35 -27.11 -4.34
#